data_AF-A0A7V8Y6R2-F1
#
_entry.id   AF-A0A7V8Y6R2-F1
#
_cell.length_a   1.000
_cell.length_b   1.000
_cell.length_c   1.000
_cell.angle_alpha   90.00
_cell.angle_beta   90.00
_cell.angle_gamma   90.00
#
_symmetry.space_group_name_H-M   'P 1'
#
loop_
_entity.id
_entity.type
_entity.pdbx_description
1 polymer ?
#
loop_
_entity_poly.entity_id
_entity_poly.type
_entity_poly.pdbx_seq_one_letter_code
_entity_poly.pdbx_strand_id
1 'polypeptide(L)' 'MAFFDHGAWHVLVLASTLLAAGGLAILALAPLVFDSPPPGLRRHRALVGALIGMGAGILLVEWLLVH' A
#
# COMPACT_ATOMS: atom_id res chain seq x y z
N MET A 1 -26.32 8.85 -10.38
CA MET A 1 -25.64 7.76 -9.64
C MET A 1 -24.33 8.34 -9.11
N ALA A 2 -24.30 8.83 -7.87
CA ALA A 2 -23.03 9.21 -7.24
C ALA A 2 -22.41 7.92 -6.70
N PHE A 3 -21.49 7.33 -7.45
CA PHE A 3 -20.98 5.98 -7.17
C PHE A 3 -20.10 5.93 -5.89
N PHE A 4 -19.61 7.09 -5.41
CA PHE A 4 -18.90 7.25 -4.13
C PHE A 4 -19.19 8.63 -3.52
N ASP A 5 -19.47 8.68 -2.22
CA ASP A 5 -19.41 9.91 -1.44
C ASP A 5 -17.97 10.44 -1.41
N HIS A 6 -17.78 11.74 -1.58
CA HIS A 6 -16.46 12.37 -1.64
C HIS A 6 -15.67 12.11 -0.34
N GLY A 7 -16.35 12.11 0.81
CA GLY A 7 -15.73 11.74 2.09
C GLY A 7 -15.27 10.27 2.12
N ALA A 8 -16.12 9.36 1.67
CA ALA A 8 -15.76 7.94 1.58
C ALA A 8 -14.58 7.67 0.64
N TRP A 9 -14.46 8.44 -0.44
CA TRP A 9 -13.33 8.35 -1.37
C TRP A 9 -12.00 8.74 -0.72
N HIS A 10 -11.95 9.86 0.00
CA HIS A 10 -10.75 10.29 0.76
C HIS A 10 -10.32 9.24 1.79
N VAL A 11 -11.27 8.62 2.49
CA VAL A 11 -10.98 7.57 3.47
C VAL A 11 -10.38 6.34 2.78
N LEU A 12 -10.88 5.96 1.60
CA LEU A 12 -10.34 4.83 0.83
C LEU A 12 -8.90 5.11 0.35
N VAL A 13 -8.64 6.30 -0.18
CA VAL A 13 -7.28 6.72 -0.58
C VAL A 13 -6.36 6.70 0.63
N LEU A 14 -6.76 7.30 1.76
CA LEU A 14 -5.95 7.31 2.97
C LEU A 14 -5.64 5.90 3.47
N ALA A 15 -6.66 5.04 3.57
CA ALA A 15 -6.50 3.67 4.04
C ALA A 15 -5.56 2.85 3.13
N SER A 16 -5.74 2.94 1.80
CA SER A 16 -4.87 2.26 0.84
C SER A 16 -3.42 2.77 0.89
N THR A 17 -3.23 4.08 1.07
CA THR A 17 -1.90 4.70 1.18
C THR A 17 -1.19 4.27 2.47
N LEU A 18 -1.89 4.26 3.60
CA LEU A 18 -1.36 3.79 4.88
C LEU A 18 -1.02 2.29 4.83
N LEU A 19 -1.85 1.47 4.18
CA LEU A 19 -1.59 0.05 4.00
C LEU A 19 -0.32 -0.18 3.16
N ALA A 20 -0.15 0.55 2.06
CA ALA A 20 1.05 0.50 1.24
C ALA A 20 2.29 0.96 2.01
N ALA A 21 2.19 2.07 2.76
CA ALA A 21 3.29 2.56 3.58
C ALA A 21 3.71 1.55 4.66
N GLY A 22 2.74 0.91 5.32
CA GLY A 22 3.00 -0.14 6.31
C GLY A 22 3.68 -1.37 5.70
N GLY A 23 3.19 -1.84 4.55
CA GLY A 23 3.81 -2.95 3.82
C GLY A 23 5.25 -2.63 3.40
N LEU A 24 5.49 -1.40 2.93
CA LEU A 24 6.83 -0.94 2.55
C LEU A 24 7.76 -0.88 3.77
N ALA A 25 7.28 -0.36 4.90
CA ALA A 25 8.04 -0.31 6.14
C ALA A 25 8.44 -1.71 6.62
N ILE A 26 7.52 -2.68 6.56
CA ILE A 26 7.82 -4.08 6.91
C ILE A 26 8.92 -4.63 6.01
N LEU A 27 8.85 -4.41 4.69
CA LEU A 27 9.87 -4.89 3.76
C LEU A 27 11.22 -4.21 3.98
N ALA A 28 11.21 -2.91 4.28
CA ALA A 28 12.42 -2.12 4.50
C ALA A 28 13.11 -2.48 5.83
N LEU A 29 12.32 -2.77 6.88
CA LEU A 29 12.82 -3.11 8.21
C LEU A 29 13.13 -4.59 8.40
N ALA A 30 12.54 -5.48 7.59
CA ALA A 30 12.84 -6.91 7.64
C ALA A 30 14.35 -7.27 7.68
N PRO A 31 15.23 -6.70 6.83
CA PRO A 31 16.67 -7.00 6.89
C PRO A 31 17.37 -6.44 8.15
N LEU A 32 16.76 -5.49 8.86
CA LEU A 32 17.31 -4.95 10.11
C LEU A 32 16.95 -5.83 11.31
N VAL A 33 15.76 -6.45 11.28
CA VAL A 33 15.23 -7.27 12.38
C VAL A 33 15.64 -8.74 12.25
N PHE A 34 15.80 -9.24 11.02
CA PHE A 34 16.06 -10.65 10.76
C PHE A 34 17.36 -10.85 10.00
N ASP A 35 18.24 -11.73 10.51
CA ASP A 35 19.47 -12.15 9.83
C ASP A 35 19.18 -12.89 8.51
N SER A 36 18.00 -13.51 8.38
CA SER A 36 17.54 -14.13 7.15
C SER A 36 16.04 -13.87 6.92
N PRO A 37 15.59 -13.70 5.66
CA PRO A 37 14.20 -13.38 5.39
C PRO A 37 13.27 -14.50 5.88
N PRO A 38 12.19 -14.17 6.62
CA PRO A 38 11.22 -15.18 7.05
C PRO A 38 10.67 -15.96 5.84
N PRO A 39 10.42 -17.28 5.95
CA PRO A 39 9.91 -18.09 4.84
C PRO A 39 8.62 -17.52 4.23
N GLY A 40 7.73 -17.00 5.09
CA GLY A 40 6.50 -16.33 4.67
C GLY A 40 6.74 -15.05 3.87
N LEU A 41 7.72 -14.23 4.27
CA LEU A 41 8.08 -13.01 3.54
C LEU A 41 8.65 -13.35 2.16
N ARG A 42 9.50 -14.38 2.08
CA ARG A 42 10.11 -14.82 0.82
C ARG A 42 9.06 -15.30 -0.18
N ARG A 43 8.04 -16.04 0.28
CA ARG A 43 6.94 -16.53 -0.56
C ARG A 43 6.00 -15.41 -1.03
N HIS A 44 5.69 -14.44 -0.17
CA HIS A 44 4.68 -13.41 -0.46
C HIS A 44 5.28 -12.06 -0.87
N ARG A 45 6.60 -11.95 -1.04
CA ARG A 45 7.28 -10.68 -1.37
C ARG A 45 6.69 -9.99 -2.60
N ALA A 46 6.38 -10.77 -3.65
CA ALA A 46 5.78 -10.25 -4.87
C ALA A 46 4.36 -9.71 -4.64
N LEU A 47 3.55 -10.43 -3.86
CA LEU A 47 2.21 -9.99 -3.49
C LEU A 47 2.24 -8.71 -2.64
N VAL A 48 3.10 -8.66 -1.63
CA VAL A 48 3.28 -7.45 -0.81
C VAL A 48 3.74 -6.27 -1.68
N GLY A 49 4.69 -6.49 -2.59
CA GLY A 49 5.11 -5.48 -3.56
C GLY A 49 3.98 -5.00 -4.45
N ALA A 50 3.14 -5.90 -4.96
CA ALA A 50 1.97 -5.56 -5.76
C ALA A 50 0.94 -4.73 -4.97
N LEU A 51 0.68 -5.08 -3.71
CA LEU A 51 -0.23 -4.32 -2.84
C LEU A 51 0.30 -2.90 -2.55
N ILE A 52 1.60 -2.77 -2.30
CA ILE A 52 2.26 -1.46 -2.14
C ILE A 52 2.10 -0.63 -3.42
N GLY A 53 2.40 -1.25 -4.57
CA GLY A 53 2.25 -0.60 -5.88
C GLY A 53 0.81 -0.17 -6.16
N MET A 54 -0.17 -0.99 -5.78
CA MET A 54 -1.59 -0.65 -5.93
C MET A 54 -1.98 0.55 -5.07
N GLY A 55 -1.56 0.61 -3.80
CA GLY A 55 -1.82 1.77 -2.95
C GLY A 55 -1.16 3.05 -3.46
N ALA A 56 0.08 2.96 -3.95
CA ALA A 56 0.75 4.09 -4.61
C ALA A 56 0.02 4.53 -5.90
N GLY A 57 -0.50 3.57 -6.68
CA GLY A 57 -1.31 3.84 -7.86
C GLY A 57 -2.63 4.55 -7.54
N ILE A 58 -3.33 4.12 -6.48
CA ILE A 58 -4.56 4.78 -6.02
C ILE A 58 -4.26 6.22 -5.59
N LEU A 59 -3.18 6.44 -4.85
CA LEU A 59 -2.75 7.80 -4.46
C LEU A 59 -2.44 8.68 -5.68
N LEU A 60 -1.74 8.13 -6.68
CA LEU A 60 -1.43 8.85 -7.92
C LEU A 60 -2.70 9.22 -8.69
N VAL A 61 -3.65 8.29 -8.79
CA VAL A 61 -4.95 8.54 -9.44
C VAL A 61 -5.71 9.64 -8.69
N GLU A 62 -5.73 9.60 -7.36
CA GLU A 62 -6.35 10.66 -6.55
C GLU A 62 -5.72 12.01 -6.85
N TRP A 63 -4.39 12.07 -6.80
CA TRP A 63 -3.67 13.31 -7.03
C TRP A 63 -3.93 13.89 -8.43
N LEU A 64 -3.98 13.05 -9.47
CA LEU A 64 -4.13 13.52 -10.84
C LEU A 64 -5.58 13.87 -11.24
N LEU A 65 -6.58 13.28 -10.58
CA LEU A 65 -7.99 13.46 -10.95
C LEU A 65 -8.73 14.43 -10.04
N VAL A 66 -8.28 14.61 -8.79
CA VAL A 66 -8.97 15.43 -7.79
C VAL A 66 -8.23 16.73 -7.49
N HIS A 67 -6.89 16.74 -7.58
CA HIS A 67 -6.08 17.96 -7.45
C HIS A 67 -5.70 18.52 -8.83
#